data_AF-A0A2V5VEU7-F1
#
_entry.id   AF-A0A2V5VEU7-F1
#
_cell.length_a   1.000
_cell.length_b   1.000
_cell.length_c   1.000
_cell.angle_alpha   90.00
_cell.angle_beta   90.00
_cell.angle_gamma   90.00
#
_symmetry.space_group_name_H-M   'P 1'
#
loop_
_entity.id
_entity.type
_entity.pdbx_description
1 polymer ?
#
loop_
_entity_poly.entity_id
_entity_poly.type
_entity_poly.pdbx_seq_one_letter_code
_entity_poly.pdbx_strand_id
1 'polypeptide(L)'
;MFRVHAQANSQDTAIFATFVHAQLSGKDVAIEKIPRISEQDVVAFYPYMAADGTYGVLFQLDEHGRIALDALSIERRGSLLFVFINGRPITELAIDKRVSDGKIYVASGLTAADIDLMKKDWRLIGQKKR
;
A
#
# COMPACT_ATOMS: atom_id res chain seq x y z
N MET A 1 3.31 8.43 5.94
CA MET A 1 4.30 7.32 5.87
C MET A 1 3.88 6.28 4.83
N PHE A 2 2.74 5.62 5.00
CA PHE A 2 2.21 4.59 4.10
C PHE A 2 1.14 5.18 3.19
N ARG A 3 1.23 4.97 1.88
CA ARG A 3 0.22 5.44 0.94
C ARG A 3 -0.04 4.40 -0.14
N VAL A 4 -1.31 4.25 -0.50
CA VAL A 4 -1.73 3.40 -1.62
C VAL A 4 -2.44 4.28 -2.63
N HIS A 5 -1.87 4.33 -3.83
CA HIS A 5 -2.42 5.08 -4.95
C HIS A 5 -3.00 4.11 -5.98
N ALA A 6 -4.15 4.44 -6.55
CA ALA A 6 -4.69 3.71 -7.68
C ALA A 6 -4.06 4.20 -8.98
N GLN A 7 -3.91 3.31 -9.95
CA GLN A 7 -3.66 3.69 -11.34
C GLN A 7 -4.74 4.70 -11.80
N ALA A 8 -4.31 5.80 -12.39
CA ALA A 8 -5.19 6.83 -12.93
C ALA A 8 -6.02 6.25 -14.08
N ASN A 9 -7.23 6.74 -14.22
CA ASN A 9 -8.09 6.38 -15.33
C ASN A 9 -7.74 7.22 -16.59
N SER A 10 -8.17 6.76 -17.77
CA SER A 10 -7.88 7.46 -19.03
C SER A 10 -8.57 8.82 -19.19
N GLN A 11 -9.55 9.14 -18.33
CA GLN A 11 -10.25 10.43 -18.28
C GLN A 11 -9.62 11.40 -17.27
N ASP A 12 -8.69 10.95 -16.42
CA ASP A 12 -8.03 11.78 -15.43
C ASP A 12 -7.11 12.77 -16.14
N THR A 13 -7.33 14.05 -15.90
CA THR A 13 -6.46 15.11 -16.41
C THR A 13 -5.15 15.15 -15.63
N ALA A 14 -4.11 15.78 -16.20
CA ALA A 14 -2.80 15.97 -15.53
C ALA A 14 -2.89 16.72 -14.17
N ILE A 15 -4.03 17.35 -13.87
CA ILE A 15 -4.29 17.98 -12.58
C ILE A 15 -4.49 16.92 -11.48
N PHE A 16 -5.09 15.78 -11.79
CA PHE A 16 -5.42 14.72 -10.83
C PHE A 16 -4.48 13.50 -10.89
N ALA A 17 -3.66 13.40 -11.95
CA ALA A 17 -2.72 12.31 -12.13
C ALA A 17 -1.25 12.76 -11.99
N THR A 18 -0.40 11.87 -11.50
CA THR A 18 1.06 12.01 -11.54
C THR A 18 1.67 10.71 -12.07
N PHE A 19 2.91 10.74 -12.54
CA PHE A 19 3.57 9.56 -13.10
C PHE A 19 4.52 8.94 -12.09
N VAL A 20 4.47 7.61 -11.99
CA VAL A 20 5.44 6.81 -11.24
C VAL A 20 6.07 5.80 -12.18
N HIS A 21 7.38 5.58 -12.01
CA HIS A 21 8.07 4.52 -12.71
C HIS A 21 7.72 3.16 -12.10
N ALA A 22 6.94 2.37 -12.82
CA ALA A 22 6.53 1.03 -12.41
C ALA A 22 7.76 0.09 -12.39
N GLN A 23 8.04 -0.49 -11.23
CA GLN A 23 9.13 -1.43 -11.01
C GLN A 23 8.93 -2.75 -11.76
N LEU A 24 7.67 -3.21 -11.93
CA LEU A 24 7.38 -4.48 -12.61
C LEU A 24 7.39 -4.35 -14.13
N SER A 25 6.81 -3.28 -14.67
CA SER A 25 6.71 -3.10 -16.13
C SER A 25 7.83 -2.25 -16.74
N GLY A 26 8.59 -1.51 -15.93
CA GLY A 26 9.63 -0.58 -16.37
C GLY A 26 9.07 0.64 -17.14
N LYS A 27 7.78 0.92 -17.01
CA LYS A 27 7.09 2.01 -17.71
C LYS A 27 6.62 3.06 -16.73
N ASP A 28 6.52 4.30 -17.21
CA ASP A 28 5.86 5.35 -16.45
C ASP A 28 4.35 5.13 -16.50
N VAL A 29 3.75 4.95 -15.33
CA VAL A 29 2.31 4.74 -15.15
C VAL A 29 1.72 5.95 -14.46
N ALA A 30 0.61 6.46 -15.01
CA ALA A 30 -0.16 7.50 -14.36
C ALA A 30 -0.91 6.92 -13.15
N ILE A 31 -0.80 7.57 -12.00
CA ILE A 31 -1.49 7.25 -10.75
C ILE A 31 -2.26 8.47 -10.24
N GLU A 32 -3.33 8.22 -9.49
CA GLU A 32 -4.08 9.28 -8.82
C GLU A 32 -3.18 10.00 -7.80
N LYS A 33 -3.19 11.34 -7.78
CA LYS A 33 -2.41 12.14 -6.82
C LYS A 33 -2.86 11.94 -5.37
N ILE A 34 -4.15 11.74 -5.16
CA ILE A 34 -4.74 11.53 -3.84
C ILE A 34 -4.64 10.03 -3.51
N PRO A 35 -4.03 9.66 -2.37
CA PRO A 35 -3.99 8.26 -1.97
C PRO A 35 -5.40 7.77 -1.63
N ARG A 36 -5.73 6.54 -2.03
CA ARG A 36 -7.00 5.88 -1.68
C ARG A 36 -6.98 5.29 -0.27
N ILE A 37 -5.80 4.93 0.21
CA ILE A 37 -5.54 4.43 1.57
C ILE A 37 -4.24 5.08 2.04
N SER A 38 -4.20 5.49 3.30
CA SER A 38 -3.11 6.24 3.91
C SER A 38 -2.65 5.65 5.23
N GLU A 39 -1.62 6.23 5.84
CA GLU A 39 -1.17 5.88 7.19
C GLU A 39 -2.26 5.97 8.27
N GLN A 40 -3.28 6.81 8.08
CA GLN A 40 -4.36 7.01 9.05
C GLN A 40 -5.29 5.80 9.13
N ASP A 41 -5.30 4.99 8.06
CA ASP A 41 -6.12 3.79 7.94
C ASP A 41 -5.44 2.55 8.52
N VAL A 42 -4.20 2.66 9.02
CA VAL A 42 -3.41 1.54 9.52
C VAL A 42 -3.48 1.47 11.03
N VAL A 43 -3.89 0.31 11.57
CA VAL A 43 -4.00 0.07 13.02
C VAL A 43 -2.91 -0.84 13.57
N ALA A 44 -2.33 -1.71 12.73
CA ALA A 44 -1.26 -2.61 13.12
C ALA A 44 -0.48 -3.10 11.91
N PHE A 45 0.72 -3.65 12.14
CA PHE A 45 1.49 -4.29 11.08
C PHE A 45 2.28 -5.48 11.59
N TYR A 46 2.75 -6.35 10.69
CA TYR A 46 3.65 -7.46 11.00
C TYR A 46 4.81 -7.45 10.00
N PRO A 47 6.03 -7.08 10.43
CA PRO A 47 7.21 -7.14 9.59
C PRO A 47 7.82 -8.56 9.59
N TYR A 48 8.43 -8.93 8.48
CA TYR A 48 9.20 -10.17 8.35
C TYR A 48 10.41 -9.94 7.46
N MET A 49 11.47 -10.74 7.64
CA MET A 49 12.64 -10.69 6.76
C MET A 49 12.29 -11.35 5.42
N ALA A 50 12.52 -10.63 4.33
CA ALA A 50 12.41 -11.15 2.99
C ALA A 50 13.70 -11.87 2.57
N ALA A 51 13.62 -12.67 1.50
CA ALA A 51 14.75 -13.45 1.00
C ALA A 51 15.90 -12.57 0.46
N ASP A 52 15.60 -11.35 0.03
CA ASP A 52 16.56 -10.37 -0.48
C ASP A 52 17.30 -9.58 0.62
N GLY A 53 17.07 -9.93 1.89
CA GLY A 53 17.67 -9.25 3.05
C GLY A 53 16.98 -7.95 3.45
N THR A 54 15.94 -7.52 2.73
CA THR A 54 15.06 -6.42 3.12
C THR A 54 13.89 -6.93 3.97
N TYR A 55 12.97 -6.05 4.34
CA TYR A 55 11.75 -6.43 5.05
C TYR A 55 10.54 -6.43 4.13
N GLY A 56 9.70 -7.43 4.30
CA GLY A 56 8.29 -7.39 3.90
C GLY A 56 7.40 -7.04 5.09
N VAL A 57 6.18 -6.59 4.80
CA VAL A 57 5.21 -6.18 5.83
C VAL A 57 3.80 -6.61 5.45
N LEU A 58 3.06 -7.10 6.43
CA LEU A 58 1.61 -7.22 6.38
C LEU A 58 0.99 -6.06 7.17
N PHE A 59 0.29 -5.14 6.49
CA PHE A 59 -0.47 -4.07 7.12
C PHE A 59 -1.88 -4.57 7.47
N GLN A 60 -2.35 -4.24 8.66
CA GLN A 60 -3.73 -4.38 9.09
C GLN A 60 -4.37 -3.01 9.12
N LEU A 61 -5.40 -2.83 8.32
CA LEU A 61 -6.20 -1.63 8.28
C LEU A 61 -7.24 -1.64 9.40
N ASP A 62 -7.67 -0.45 9.80
CA ASP A 62 -8.86 -0.25 10.63
C ASP A 62 -10.14 -0.45 9.81
N GLU A 63 -11.30 -0.16 10.40
CA GLU A 63 -12.59 -0.36 9.72
C GLU A 63 -12.76 0.57 8.52
N HIS A 64 -12.30 1.82 8.61
CA HIS A 64 -12.39 2.77 7.50
C HIS A 64 -11.52 2.30 6.33
N GLY A 65 -10.26 1.97 6.60
CA GLY A 65 -9.34 1.43 5.59
C GLY A 65 -9.81 0.10 4.99
N ARG A 66 -10.39 -0.78 5.79
CA ARG A 66 -10.96 -2.05 5.32
C ARG A 66 -12.09 -1.82 4.33
N ILE A 67 -13.03 -0.91 4.63
CA ILE A 67 -14.14 -0.55 3.74
C ILE A 67 -13.60 0.11 2.47
N ALA A 68 -12.64 1.02 2.60
CA ALA A 68 -12.00 1.68 1.46
C ALA A 68 -11.31 0.67 0.53
N LEU A 69 -10.56 -0.29 1.08
CA LEU A 69 -9.92 -1.36 0.31
C LEU A 69 -10.95 -2.26 -0.38
N ASP A 70 -12.03 -2.60 0.32
CA ASP A 70 -13.11 -3.42 -0.21
C ASP A 70 -13.76 -2.77 -1.44
N ALA A 71 -14.18 -1.51 -1.30
CA ALA A 71 -14.75 -0.73 -2.40
C ALA A 71 -13.75 -0.57 -3.57
N LEU A 72 -12.51 -0.17 -3.26
CA LEU A 72 -11.46 0.04 -4.25
C LEU A 72 -11.18 -1.23 -5.07
N SER A 73 -11.12 -2.39 -4.41
CA SER A 73 -10.83 -3.67 -5.06
C SER A 73 -11.94 -4.14 -6.00
N ILE A 74 -13.16 -3.64 -5.82
CA ILE A 74 -14.30 -3.89 -6.73
C ILE A 74 -14.27 -2.88 -7.87
N GLU A 75 -14.19 -1.59 -7.55
CA GLU A 75 -14.27 -0.48 -8.50
C GLU A 75 -13.12 -0.46 -9.50
N ARG A 76 -11.91 -0.82 -9.05
CA ARG A 76 -10.67 -0.75 -9.83
C ARG A 76 -10.14 -2.13 -10.21
N ARG A 77 -11.00 -3.16 -10.21
CA ARG A 77 -10.59 -4.50 -10.63
C ARG A 77 -9.97 -4.49 -12.03
N GLY A 78 -8.86 -5.19 -12.20
CA GLY A 78 -8.09 -5.24 -13.44
C GLY A 78 -7.06 -4.11 -13.60
N SER A 79 -6.96 -3.18 -12.65
CA SER A 79 -5.90 -2.16 -12.63
C SER A 79 -4.85 -2.44 -11.54
N LEU A 80 -3.85 -1.55 -11.46
CA LEU A 80 -2.78 -1.60 -10.49
C LEU A 80 -3.02 -0.64 -9.30
N LEU A 81 -2.56 -1.07 -8.13
CA LEU A 81 -2.29 -0.22 -6.98
C LEU A 81 -0.78 -0.06 -6.81
N PHE A 82 -0.38 1.11 -6.30
CA PHE A 82 1.01 1.45 -6.05
C PHE A 82 1.17 1.77 -4.57
N VAL A 83 1.99 0.97 -3.89
CA VAL A 83 2.27 1.14 -2.46
C VAL A 83 3.55 1.95 -2.29
N PHE A 84 3.45 3.02 -1.52
CA PHE A 84 4.56 3.89 -1.16
C PHE A 84 4.83 3.83 0.33
N ILE A 85 6.12 3.77 0.68
CA ILE A 85 6.61 3.89 2.06
C ILE A 85 7.60 5.05 2.09
N ASN A 86 7.32 6.05 2.93
CA ASN A 86 8.15 7.24 3.08
C ASN A 86 8.43 7.95 1.74
N GLY A 87 7.41 7.99 0.86
CA GLY A 87 7.48 8.61 -0.47
C GLY A 87 8.20 7.78 -1.53
N ARG A 88 8.75 6.61 -1.18
CA ARG A 88 9.38 5.69 -2.14
C ARG A 88 8.36 4.67 -2.65
N PRO A 89 8.24 4.44 -3.97
CA PRO A 89 7.45 3.34 -4.49
C PRO A 89 8.10 2.01 -4.10
N ILE A 90 7.35 1.13 -3.45
CA ILE A 90 7.86 -0.16 -2.95
C ILE A 90 7.38 -1.33 -3.80
N THR A 91 6.09 -1.38 -4.11
CA THR A 91 5.51 -2.47 -4.90
C THR A 91 4.28 -2.01 -5.67
N GLU A 92 4.01 -2.70 -6.76
CA GLU A 92 2.73 -2.67 -7.44
C GLU A 92 1.91 -3.91 -7.04
N LEU A 93 0.60 -3.75 -6.96
CA LEU A 93 -0.34 -4.83 -6.67
C LEU A 93 -1.43 -4.83 -7.75
N ALA A 94 -1.59 -5.95 -8.45
CA ALA A 94 -2.69 -6.11 -9.39
C ALA A 94 -3.98 -6.44 -8.64
N ILE A 95 -5.07 -5.76 -8.97
CA ILE A 95 -6.39 -6.05 -8.39
C ILE A 95 -7.07 -7.13 -9.23
N ASP A 96 -6.86 -8.39 -8.86
CA ASP A 96 -7.44 -9.56 -9.54
C ASP A 96 -8.79 -10.00 -8.95
N LYS A 97 -9.03 -9.69 -7.67
CA LYS A 97 -10.25 -10.03 -6.92
C LYS A 97 -10.58 -8.99 -5.85
N ARG A 98 -11.80 -9.10 -5.31
CA ARG A 98 -12.26 -8.33 -4.15
C ARG A 98 -11.41 -8.68 -2.91
N VAL A 99 -11.02 -7.67 -2.14
CA VAL A 99 -10.26 -7.79 -0.89
C VAL A 99 -11.03 -7.12 0.24
N SER A 100 -11.63 -7.92 1.12
CA SER A 100 -12.52 -7.42 2.19
C SER A 100 -11.98 -7.61 3.61
N ASP A 101 -10.79 -8.20 3.74
CA ASP A 101 -10.18 -8.60 5.02
C ASP A 101 -9.30 -7.52 5.66
N GLY A 102 -9.18 -6.38 4.99
CA GLY A 102 -8.49 -5.18 5.48
C GLY A 102 -6.98 -5.36 5.60
N LYS A 103 -6.38 -6.23 4.79
CA LYS A 103 -4.94 -6.47 4.83
C LYS A 103 -4.27 -6.11 3.52
N ILE A 104 -3.10 -5.49 3.62
CA ILE A 104 -2.24 -5.20 2.47
C ILE A 104 -0.89 -5.86 2.72
N TYR A 105 -0.50 -6.73 1.81
CA TYR A 105 0.75 -7.48 1.87
C TYR A 105 1.79 -6.86 0.94
N VAL A 106 2.95 -6.55 1.49
CA VAL A 106 4.14 -6.11 0.75
C VAL A 106 5.22 -7.17 0.94
N ALA A 107 5.69 -7.75 -0.17
CA ALA A 107 6.58 -8.90 -0.18
C ALA A 107 8.00 -8.59 0.36
N SER A 108 8.56 -7.47 -0.07
CA SER A 108 9.89 -7.01 0.32
C SER A 108 10.09 -5.52 -0.02
N GLY A 109 11.29 -4.99 0.17
CA GLY A 109 11.68 -3.64 -0.24
C GLY A 109 11.73 -2.60 0.89
N LEU A 110 11.33 -2.94 2.11
CA LEU A 110 11.43 -2.05 3.26
C LEU A 110 12.78 -2.17 3.97
N THR A 111 13.28 -1.05 4.47
CA THR A 111 14.53 -0.98 5.25
C THR A 111 14.25 -1.15 6.75
N ALA A 112 15.27 -1.50 7.53
CA ALA A 112 15.16 -1.52 9.00
C ALA A 112 14.69 -0.18 9.57
N ALA A 113 15.14 0.94 8.99
CA ALA A 113 14.73 2.28 9.38
C ALA A 113 13.23 2.53 9.15
N ASP A 114 12.65 1.99 8.06
CA ASP A 114 11.21 2.08 7.84
C ASP A 114 10.45 1.31 8.93
N ILE A 115 10.91 0.10 9.27
CA ILE A 115 10.29 -0.72 10.33
C ILE A 115 10.35 -0.01 11.68
N ASP A 116 11.47 0.62 12.01
CA ASP A 116 11.63 1.34 13.28
C ASP A 116 10.80 2.62 13.35
N LEU A 117 10.55 3.30 12.22
CA LEU A 117 9.58 4.38 12.15
C LEU A 117 8.15 3.84 12.36
N MET A 118 7.78 2.74 11.71
CA MET A 118 6.44 2.14 11.85
C MET A 118 6.10 1.74 13.28
N LYS A 119 7.08 1.22 14.05
CA LYS A 119 6.89 0.86 15.47
C LYS A 119 6.53 2.05 16.36
N LYS A 120 6.80 3.29 15.95
CA LYS A 120 6.46 4.49 16.72
C LYS A 120 4.97 4.82 16.62
N ASP A 121 4.37 4.55 15.46
CA ASP A 121 3.00 4.95 15.15
C ASP A 121 2.01 3.79 15.27
N TRP A 122 2.45 2.55 15.02
CA TRP A 122 1.58 1.38 14.95
C TRP A 122 2.08 0.23 15.82
N ARG A 123 1.12 -0.54 16.34
CA ARG A 123 1.40 -1.77 17.10
C ARG A 123 1.71 -2.95 16.17
N LEU A 124 2.37 -3.97 16.72
CA LEU A 124 2.54 -5.24 16.02
C LEU A 124 1.25 -6.08 16.05
N ILE A 125 0.91 -6.72 14.94
CA ILE A 125 -0.19 -7.70 14.88
C ILE A 125 0.13 -8.84 15.85
N GLY A 126 -0.88 -9.28 16.61
CA GLY A 126 -0.74 -10.38 17.57
C GLY A 126 -0.17 -9.98 18.93
N GLN A 127 0.29 -8.73 19.12
CA GLN A 127 0.56 -8.23 20.46
C GLN A 127 -0.78 -7.95 21.17
N LYS A 128 -1.17 -8.84 22.09
CA LYS A 128 -2.20 -8.54 23.08
C LYS A 128 -1.71 -7.38 23.95
N LYS A 129 -2.57 -6.38 24.19
CA LYS A 129 -2.37 -5.41 25.28
C LYS A 129 -2.17 -6.23 26.57
N ARG A 130 -1.04 -6.02 27.24
CA ARG A 130 -0.91 -6.37 28.66
C ARG A 130 -1.75 -5.41 29.49
#